data_AF-A0A5D8Z7T7-F1
#
_entry.id   AF-A0A5D8Z7T7-F1
#
_cell.length_a   1.000
_cell.length_b   1.000
_cell.length_c   1.000
_cell.angle_alpha   90.00
_cell.angle_beta   90.00
_cell.angle_gamma   90.00
#
_symmetry.space_group_name_H-M   'P 1'
#
loop_
_entity.id
_entity.type
_entity.pdbx_description
1 polymer ?
#
loop_
_entity_poly.entity_id
_entity_poly.type
_entity_poly.pdbx_seq_one_letter_code
_entity_poly.pdbx_strand_id
1 'polypeptide(L)'
;MRTLLPALLALSALAACAPAPVSSNAAAPAAPVRSLAQAQPAPASPTGIPGRTRPAPPMSKPLPPQRVDAPAAPHPSTACRSDADCVVKDVGSCCGVNPACVNKDAKVDPESVRADCAARGMASVCGFADIKSCSCDAGTCRGNSASTPVTR
;
A
#
# COMPACT_ATOMS: atom_id res chain seq x y z
N MET A 1 51.69 -48.53 9.93
CA MET A 1 50.52 -49.40 9.65
C MET A 1 49.46 -48.50 9.03
N ARG A 2 49.40 -48.44 7.69
CA ARG A 2 48.35 -49.08 6.84
C ARG A 2 46.97 -48.48 7.18
N THR A 3 46.26 -47.72 6.32
CA THR A 3 46.19 -47.74 4.85
C THR A 3 45.51 -46.47 4.32
N LEU A 4 45.99 -45.99 3.17
CA LEU A 4 45.29 -45.12 2.22
C LEU A 4 44.06 -45.82 1.62
N LEU A 5 42.99 -45.09 1.27
CA LEU A 5 42.56 -44.95 -0.15
C LEU A 5 41.41 -43.92 -0.33
N PRO A 6 41.54 -42.99 -1.31
CA PRO A 6 40.48 -42.12 -1.85
C PRO A 6 39.89 -42.71 -3.15
N ALA A 7 38.65 -42.33 -3.53
CA ALA A 7 38.06 -42.50 -4.88
C ALA A 7 36.56 -42.06 -4.83
N LEU A 8 36.16 -40.96 -5.47
CA LEU A 8 35.67 -40.84 -6.86
C LEU A 8 34.13 -40.98 -6.97
N LEU A 9 33.58 -40.21 -7.93
CA LEU A 9 32.21 -40.22 -8.51
C LEU A 9 31.24 -39.18 -7.89
N ALA A 10 30.56 -38.29 -8.62
CA ALA A 10 30.44 -38.13 -10.07
C ALA A 10 29.89 -36.74 -10.44
N LEU A 11 30.32 -36.27 -11.61
CA LEU A 11 29.69 -35.30 -12.51
C LEU A 11 28.26 -35.70 -12.87
N SER A 12 27.33 -34.73 -12.97
CA SER A 12 26.12 -34.63 -13.84
C SER A 12 25.02 -33.80 -13.13
N ALA A 13 24.20 -32.96 -13.75
CA ALA A 13 23.94 -32.60 -15.15
C ALA A 13 23.19 -31.25 -15.21
N LEU A 14 23.28 -30.59 -16.36
CA LEU A 14 22.44 -29.47 -16.78
C LEU A 14 20.95 -29.87 -16.79
N ALA A 15 20.07 -28.98 -16.35
CA ALA A 15 18.67 -28.95 -16.78
C ALA A 15 18.16 -27.51 -16.83
N ALA A 16 18.14 -26.99 -18.06
CA ALA A 16 17.36 -25.83 -18.45
C ALA A 16 15.86 -26.16 -18.36
N CYS A 17 15.05 -25.23 -17.88
CA CYS A 17 13.62 -25.21 -18.21
C CYS A 17 13.20 -23.77 -18.50
N ALA A 18 12.80 -23.57 -19.75
CA ALA A 18 12.31 -22.33 -20.34
C ALA A 18 10.82 -22.12 -20.00
N PRO A 19 10.20 -20.98 -20.39
CA PRO A 19 9.01 -20.41 -19.77
C PRO A 19 7.69 -21.03 -20.25
N ALA A 20 6.68 -21.02 -19.36
CA ALA A 20 5.31 -21.43 -19.68
C ALA A 20 4.56 -20.35 -20.51
N PRO A 21 3.67 -20.77 -21.43
CA PRO A 21 2.99 -19.88 -22.38
C PRO A 21 1.80 -19.12 -21.79
N VAL A 22 1.58 -17.94 -22.38
CA VAL A 22 0.41 -17.05 -22.26
C VAL A 22 -0.91 -17.79 -22.47
N SER A 23 -1.83 -17.64 -21.51
CA SER A 23 -3.24 -18.01 -21.69
C SER A 23 -4.05 -16.78 -22.11
N SER A 24 -4.50 -16.80 -23.37
CA SER A 24 -5.53 -15.94 -23.93
C SER A 24 -6.82 -16.08 -23.14
N ASN A 25 -7.34 -14.98 -22.60
CA ASN A 25 -8.69 -14.97 -22.06
C ASN A 25 -9.68 -14.48 -23.11
N ALA A 26 -10.69 -15.32 -23.32
CA ALA A 26 -11.68 -15.25 -24.38
C ALA A 26 -12.60 -14.03 -24.25
N ALA A 27 -13.00 -13.52 -25.41
CA ALA A 27 -14.01 -12.49 -25.57
C ALA A 27 -15.36 -12.94 -24.98
N ALA A 28 -15.88 -12.15 -24.04
CA ALA A 28 -17.25 -12.27 -23.57
C ALA A 28 -18.23 -11.71 -24.62
N PRO A 29 -19.43 -12.30 -24.76
CA PRO A 29 -20.40 -11.87 -25.77
C PRO A 29 -21.00 -10.50 -25.43
N ALA A 30 -21.10 -9.66 -26.45
CA ALA A 30 -21.77 -8.36 -26.40
C ALA A 30 -23.26 -8.53 -26.08
N ALA A 31 -23.69 -8.02 -24.93
CA ALA A 31 -25.09 -7.84 -24.61
C ALA A 31 -25.71 -6.76 -25.53
N PRO A 32 -26.98 -6.92 -25.95
CA PRO A 32 -27.62 -5.96 -26.84
C PRO A 32 -27.89 -4.63 -26.12
N VAL A 33 -27.35 -3.55 -26.67
CA VAL A 33 -27.66 -2.18 -26.25
C VAL A 33 -29.12 -1.87 -26.63
N ARG A 34 -30.02 -1.91 -25.64
CA ARG A 34 -31.36 -1.34 -25.77
C ARG A 34 -31.22 0.17 -25.92
N SER A 35 -31.49 0.65 -27.14
CA SER A 35 -31.60 2.08 -27.46
C SER A 35 -32.73 2.68 -26.62
N LEU A 36 -32.38 3.41 -25.57
CA LEU A 36 -33.34 4.20 -24.80
C LEU A 36 -33.83 5.34 -25.69
N ALA A 37 -35.12 5.33 -25.95
CA ALA A 37 -35.86 6.40 -26.60
C ALA A 37 -35.44 7.76 -26.03
N GLN A 38 -35.15 8.69 -26.93
CA GLN A 38 -34.78 10.06 -26.62
C GLN A 38 -35.87 10.68 -25.73
N ALA A 39 -35.58 10.87 -24.45
CA ALA A 39 -36.44 11.62 -23.55
C ALA A 39 -36.33 13.10 -23.93
N GLN A 40 -37.38 13.63 -24.56
CA GLN A 40 -37.49 15.05 -24.82
C GLN A 40 -37.67 15.80 -23.49
N PRO A 41 -36.96 16.92 -23.27
CA PRO A 41 -37.11 17.70 -22.04
C PRO A 41 -38.50 18.34 -21.97
N ALA A 42 -39.13 18.25 -20.79
CA ALA A 42 -40.39 18.92 -20.49
C ALA A 42 -40.22 20.46 -20.54
N PRO A 43 -41.25 21.21 -20.98
CA PRO A 43 -41.20 22.67 -20.97
C PRO A 43 -41.15 23.20 -19.53
N ALA A 44 -40.23 24.13 -19.28
CA ALA A 44 -40.08 24.78 -17.98
C ALA A 44 -41.26 25.75 -17.72
N SER A 45 -41.97 25.56 -16.61
CA SER A 45 -42.95 26.54 -16.13
C SER A 45 -42.23 27.76 -15.52
N PRO A 46 -42.54 29.00 -15.94
CA PRO A 46 -41.89 30.19 -15.42
C PRO A 46 -42.66 30.71 -14.20
N THR A 47 -42.43 30.12 -13.02
CA THR A 47 -42.79 30.82 -11.77
C THR A 47 -41.49 31.19 -11.07
N GLY A 48 -40.96 32.36 -11.44
CA GLY A 48 -39.77 32.92 -10.82
C GLY A 48 -40.03 33.36 -9.38
N ILE A 49 -39.00 33.29 -8.53
CA ILE A 49 -39.05 33.83 -7.17
C ILE A 49 -39.09 35.38 -7.25
N PRO A 50 -40.01 36.07 -6.54
CA PRO A 50 -40.09 37.53 -6.55
C PRO A 50 -38.74 38.18 -6.21
N GLY A 51 -38.30 39.14 -7.01
CA GLY A 51 -37.07 39.91 -6.78
C GLY A 51 -35.82 39.40 -7.50
N ARG A 52 -35.87 38.26 -8.21
CA ARG A 52 -34.72 37.78 -9.02
C ARG A 52 -34.82 38.27 -10.46
N THR A 53 -34.21 39.41 -10.76
CA THR A 53 -34.25 40.05 -12.09
C THR A 53 -33.11 39.64 -13.02
N ARG A 54 -32.09 38.93 -12.53
CA ARG A 54 -30.97 38.44 -13.35
C ARG A 54 -31.13 36.94 -13.64
N PRO A 55 -30.94 36.50 -14.91
CA PRO A 55 -30.90 35.08 -15.24
C PRO A 55 -29.87 34.33 -14.39
N ALA A 56 -30.17 33.09 -14.00
CA ALA A 56 -29.22 32.24 -13.29
C ALA A 56 -27.96 32.06 -14.17
N PRO A 57 -26.75 32.16 -13.59
CA PRO A 57 -25.53 31.91 -14.34
C PRO A 57 -25.50 30.46 -14.86
N PRO A 58 -24.85 30.19 -16.00
CA PRO A 58 -24.67 28.83 -16.49
C PRO A 58 -23.88 28.01 -15.46
N MET A 59 -24.28 26.75 -15.27
CA MET A 59 -23.54 25.85 -14.38
C MET A 59 -22.12 25.61 -14.90
N SER A 60 -21.17 25.46 -13.97
CA SER A 60 -19.80 25.09 -14.27
C SER A 60 -19.69 23.62 -14.70
N LYS A 61 -18.50 23.25 -15.21
CA LYS A 61 -18.17 21.86 -15.53
C LYS A 61 -18.24 20.98 -14.26
N PRO A 62 -18.63 19.70 -14.37
CA PRO A 62 -18.61 18.77 -13.24
C PRO A 62 -17.24 18.74 -12.58
N LEU A 63 -17.21 18.70 -11.24
CA LEU A 63 -15.99 18.47 -10.49
C LEU A 63 -15.40 17.11 -10.89
N PRO A 64 -14.06 16.97 -10.98
CA PRO A 64 -13.45 15.66 -11.14
C PRO A 64 -13.89 14.72 -10.01
N PRO A 65 -14.07 13.42 -10.29
CA PRO A 65 -14.47 12.45 -9.30
C PRO A 65 -13.39 12.37 -8.21
N GLN A 66 -13.81 12.56 -6.96
CA GLN A 66 -12.95 12.36 -5.80
C GLN A 66 -12.85 10.86 -5.52
N ARG A 67 -11.63 10.34 -5.37
CA ARG A 67 -11.42 8.99 -4.83
C ARG A 67 -11.48 9.09 -3.31
N VAL A 68 -12.33 8.27 -2.70
CA VAL A 68 -12.29 8.08 -1.25
C VAL A 68 -11.18 7.07 -0.99
N ASP A 69 -10.11 7.50 -0.30
CA ASP A 69 -9.02 6.60 0.05
C ASP A 69 -9.55 5.47 0.93
N ALA A 70 -9.04 4.26 0.69
CA ALA A 70 -9.33 3.13 1.55
C ALA A 70 -8.86 3.43 2.99
N PRO A 71 -9.52 2.87 4.02
CA PRO A 71 -9.07 3.05 5.39
C PRO A 71 -7.60 2.67 5.51
N ALA A 72 -6.76 3.59 5.99
CA ALA A 72 -5.37 3.29 6.30
C ALA A 72 -5.32 2.12 7.29
N ALA A 73 -4.40 1.18 7.06
CA ALA A 73 -4.21 0.05 7.97
C ALA A 73 -4.06 0.57 9.42
N PRO A 74 -4.63 -0.12 10.42
CA PRO A 74 -4.53 0.30 11.81
C PRO A 74 -3.07 0.52 12.19
N HIS A 75 -2.76 1.71 12.72
CA HIS A 75 -1.42 1.99 13.19
C HIS A 75 -1.09 1.10 14.39
N PRO A 76 0.11 0.50 14.44
CA PRO A 76 0.51 -0.32 15.56
C PRO A 76 0.60 0.52 16.83
N SER A 77 0.13 -0.04 17.95
CA SER A 77 0.11 0.67 19.22
C SER A 77 1.52 1.01 19.69
N THR A 78 1.74 2.26 20.06
CA THR A 78 2.98 2.75 20.67
C THR A 78 2.83 3.01 22.17
N ALA A 79 1.66 2.77 22.76
CA ALA A 79 1.45 2.99 24.18
C ALA A 79 2.38 2.09 25.03
N CYS A 80 2.95 2.62 26.10
CA CYS A 80 3.83 1.88 27.00
C CYS A 80 3.70 2.37 28.44
N ARG A 81 4.10 1.53 29.39
CA ARG A 81 4.22 1.92 30.81
C ARG A 81 5.68 1.99 31.24
N SER A 82 6.54 1.20 30.59
CA SER A 82 7.97 1.13 30.85
C SER A 82 8.75 0.82 29.56
N ASP A 83 10.06 1.03 29.57
CA ASP A 83 10.94 0.71 28.44
C ASP A 83 10.84 -0.75 28.00
N ALA A 84 10.57 -1.67 28.95
CA ALA A 84 10.41 -3.10 28.69
C ALA A 84 9.16 -3.45 27.85
N ASP A 85 8.24 -2.50 27.68
CA ASP A 85 7.07 -2.68 26.83
C ASP A 85 7.36 -2.30 25.37
N CYS A 86 8.48 -1.64 25.10
CA CYS A 86 8.83 -1.14 23.78
C CYS A 86 9.85 -2.05 23.09
N VAL A 87 9.55 -2.41 21.84
CA VAL A 87 10.41 -3.24 21.01
C VAL A 87 10.45 -2.71 19.58
N VAL A 88 11.55 -2.95 18.88
CA VAL A 88 11.65 -2.68 17.45
C VAL A 88 10.90 -3.78 16.70
N LYS A 89 9.92 -3.41 15.88
CA LYS A 89 9.27 -4.32 14.93
C LYS A 89 9.25 -3.68 13.54
N ASP A 90 9.20 -4.51 12.52
CA ASP A 90 8.87 -4.05 11.17
C ASP A 90 7.36 -3.75 11.09
N VAL A 91 7.01 -2.50 10.89
CA VAL A 91 5.61 -2.07 10.72
C VAL A 91 5.17 -2.09 9.26
N GLY A 92 6.10 -2.32 8.34
CA GLY A 92 5.87 -2.28 6.90
C GLY A 92 5.72 -0.86 6.35
N SER A 93 6.08 -0.72 5.08
CA SER A 93 5.85 0.49 4.29
C SER A 93 5.77 0.09 2.82
N CYS A 94 5.14 0.94 1.99
CA CYS A 94 5.26 0.81 0.53
C CYS A 94 6.72 0.88 0.04
N CYS A 95 7.63 1.32 0.91
CA CYS A 95 9.04 1.49 0.62
C CYS A 95 9.95 0.37 1.16
N GLY A 96 9.37 -0.77 1.57
CA GLY A 96 10.11 -1.90 2.14
C GLY A 96 10.03 -2.00 3.66
N VAL A 97 11.06 -2.60 4.26
CA VAL A 97 11.16 -2.85 5.72
C VAL A 97 11.25 -1.52 6.45
N ASN A 98 10.35 -1.30 7.41
CA ASN A 98 10.27 -0.08 8.19
C ASN A 98 10.36 -0.41 9.68
N PRO A 99 11.56 -0.48 10.27
CA PRO A 99 11.72 -0.75 11.69
C PRO A 99 11.21 0.43 12.50
N ALA A 100 10.30 0.18 13.43
CA ALA A 100 9.75 1.18 14.33
C ALA A 100 9.64 0.66 15.77
N CYS A 101 9.77 1.56 16.74
CA CYS A 101 9.50 1.25 18.14
C CYS A 101 8.00 1.23 18.39
N VAL A 102 7.51 0.06 18.78
CA VAL A 102 6.09 -0.18 19.08
C VAL A 102 5.98 -0.98 20.36
N ASN A 103 4.78 -1.05 20.92
CA ASN A 103 4.53 -1.93 22.04
C ASN A 103 4.78 -3.40 21.63
N LYS A 104 5.34 -4.20 22.53
CA LYS A 104 5.57 -5.65 22.35
C LYS A 104 4.30 -6.44 22.01
N ASP A 105 3.13 -5.96 22.41
CA ASP A 105 1.84 -6.59 22.13
C ASP A 105 1.18 -6.06 20.84
N ALA A 106 1.73 -4.99 20.26
CA ALA A 106 1.27 -4.40 19.01
C ALA A 106 1.27 -5.44 17.89
N LYS A 107 0.16 -5.52 17.16
CA LYS A 107 0.03 -6.35 15.97
C LYS A 107 0.55 -5.56 14.77
N VAL A 108 1.47 -6.17 14.03
CA VAL A 108 2.07 -5.62 12.82
C VAL A 108 1.93 -6.66 11.71
N ASP A 109 1.60 -6.21 10.51
CA ASP A 109 1.50 -7.06 9.32
C ASP A 109 2.21 -6.38 8.14
N PRO A 110 3.56 -6.41 8.11
CA PRO A 110 4.34 -5.78 7.06
C PRO A 110 4.13 -6.44 5.69
N GLU A 111 3.72 -7.71 5.65
CA GLU A 111 3.40 -8.42 4.40
C GLU A 111 2.11 -7.87 3.78
N SER A 112 1.04 -7.69 4.57
CA SER A 112 -0.20 -7.10 4.06
C SER A 112 0.01 -5.67 3.57
N VAL A 113 0.85 -4.87 4.24
CA VAL A 113 1.19 -3.52 3.76
C VAL A 113 1.91 -3.61 2.42
N ARG A 114 2.91 -4.48 2.28
CA ARG A 114 3.62 -4.68 1.01
C ARG A 114 2.70 -5.16 -0.11
N ALA A 115 1.77 -6.06 0.19
CA ALA A 115 0.81 -6.55 -0.78
C ALA A 115 -0.13 -5.44 -1.29
N ASP A 116 -0.66 -4.60 -0.42
CA ASP A 116 -1.48 -3.43 -0.80
C ASP A 116 -0.68 -2.46 -1.69
N CYS A 117 0.54 -2.14 -1.29
CA CYS A 117 1.41 -1.25 -2.04
C CYS A 117 1.77 -1.81 -3.43
N ALA A 118 2.01 -3.12 -3.54
CA ALA A 118 2.23 -3.78 -4.81
C ALA A 118 0.97 -3.74 -5.70
N ALA A 119 -0.20 -4.03 -5.13
CA ALA A 119 -1.48 -3.97 -5.85
C ALA A 119 -1.79 -2.57 -6.39
N ARG A 120 -1.35 -1.53 -5.69
CA ARG A 120 -1.53 -0.12 -6.07
C ARG A 120 -0.41 0.44 -6.93
N GLY A 121 0.64 -0.34 -7.24
CA GLY A 121 1.80 0.11 -7.99
C GLY A 121 2.65 1.16 -7.25
N MET A 122 2.59 1.18 -5.91
CA MET A 122 3.30 2.14 -5.05
C MET A 122 4.55 1.54 -4.39
N ALA A 123 4.88 0.28 -4.68
CA ALA A 123 6.04 -0.39 -4.12
C ALA A 123 7.35 0.29 -4.57
N SER A 124 8.21 0.61 -3.61
CA SER A 124 9.54 1.20 -3.83
C SER A 124 10.51 0.71 -2.75
N VAL A 125 11.75 1.21 -2.75
CA VAL A 125 12.76 0.90 -1.74
C VAL A 125 13.26 2.20 -1.11
N CYS A 126 13.13 2.31 0.22
CA CYS A 126 13.65 3.41 1.01
C CYS A 126 14.79 2.94 1.90
N GLY A 127 15.76 3.82 2.16
CA GLY A 127 16.76 3.64 3.20
C GLY A 127 16.20 4.13 4.53
N PHE A 128 15.62 3.24 5.32
CA PHE A 128 15.21 3.55 6.69
C PHE A 128 16.40 3.43 7.65
N ALA A 129 16.38 4.24 8.72
CA ALA A 129 17.43 4.20 9.73
C ALA A 129 17.30 2.94 10.60
N ASP A 130 18.45 2.36 10.97
CA ASP A 130 18.48 1.31 11.98
C ASP A 130 18.22 1.91 13.37
N ILE A 131 17.15 1.46 14.01
CA ILE A 131 16.85 1.82 15.39
C ILE A 131 17.70 0.96 16.33
N LYS A 132 18.51 1.58 17.18
CA LYS A 132 19.41 0.87 18.11
C LYS A 132 18.72 0.48 19.42
N SER A 133 17.82 1.33 19.90
CA SER A 133 17.05 1.06 21.12
C SER A 133 15.70 1.79 21.08
N CYS A 134 14.79 1.30 21.90
CA CYS A 134 13.50 1.92 22.16
C CYS A 134 13.40 2.28 23.65
N SER A 135 12.76 3.41 23.95
CA SER A 135 12.39 3.79 25.31
C SER A 135 10.92 4.23 25.37
N CYS A 136 10.34 4.15 26.56
CA CYS A 136 9.01 4.65 26.85
C CYS A 136 9.11 6.11 27.32
N ASP A 137 8.80 7.04 26.42
CA ASP A 137 8.81 8.47 26.70
C ASP A 137 7.36 8.98 26.76
N ALA A 138 6.98 9.56 27.90
CA ALA A 138 5.63 10.08 28.14
C ALA A 138 4.50 9.09 27.77
N GLY A 139 4.68 7.80 28.08
CA GLY A 139 3.70 6.75 27.78
C GLY A 139 3.67 6.30 26.30
N THR A 140 4.65 6.71 25.50
CA THR A 140 4.78 6.37 24.09
C THR A 140 6.16 5.79 23.78
N CYS A 141 6.21 4.67 23.05
CA CYS A 141 7.45 4.08 22.56
C CYS A 141 8.10 5.01 21.53
N ARG A 142 9.35 5.38 21.80
CA ARG A 142 10.18 6.22 20.94
C ARG A 142 11.46 5.47 20.59
N GLY A 143 11.93 5.68 19.36
CA GLY A 143 13.21 5.15 18.91
C GLY A 143 14.33 6.14 19.15
N ASN A 144 15.44 5.64 19.67
CA ASN A 144 16.68 6.38 19.77
C ASN A 144 17.52 6.03 18.53
N SER A 145 17.34 6.80 17.48
CA SER A 145 18.15 6.69 16.27
C SER A 145 19.51 7.32 16.53
N ALA A 146 20.59 6.57 16.30
CA ALA A 146 21.94 7.14 16.20
C ALA A 146 22.11 7.77 14.81
N SER A 147 21.28 8.77 14.48
CA SER A 147 21.41 9.50 13.22
C SER A 147 22.43 10.62 13.42
N THR A 148 23.71 10.32 13.27
CA THR A 148 24.69 11.39 12.98
C THR A 148 24.24 12.08 11.70
N PRO A 149 23.97 13.40 11.72
CA PRO A 149 23.54 14.10 10.52
C PRO A 149 24.61 13.96 9.44
N VAL A 150 24.22 13.43 8.28
CA VAL A 150 25.03 13.54 7.06
C VAL A 150 24.92 15.00 6.60
N THR A 151 25.91 15.80 7.00
CA THR A 151 26.14 17.12 6.41
C THR A 151 26.51 16.91 4.94
N ARG A 152 25.70 17.45 4.04
CA ARG A 152 26.00 17.55 2.61
C ARG A 152 26.96 18.70 2.34
#